data_AF-A0AA36DL89-F1
#
_entry.id   AF-A0AA36DL89-F1
#
_cell.length_a   1.000
_cell.length_b   1.000
_cell.length_c   1.000
_cell.angle_alpha   90.00
_cell.angle_beta   90.00
_cell.angle_gamma   90.00
#
_symmetry.space_group_name_H-M   'P 1'
#
loop_
_entity.id
_entity.type
_entity.pdbx_description
1 polymer ?
#
loop_
_entity_poly.entity_id
_entity_poly.type
_entity_poly.pdbx_seq_one_letter_code
_entity_poly.pdbx_strand_id
1 'polypeptide(L)'
;MPCKNENQVSMRLVEYPRNGRVLRRWTYERSSERCCPMSRDVFSQGLCGEGSTRTESARYSYHERPGASSPQAHDLKQESIFKREKKQQEEEAAEERQTEVKRQRKGSKYDNGDSDRWKATIQMGSAERRKRSKEPSDLQINEGAALKEMSKLYQDLLERFENLKQKQETQVATESDRTRLRRLAEKDDSVYKMLKELIATVKNVAEDFKTCAMLAGSSMKRAEHHERDLDHIILELESA
;
A
#
# COMPACT_ATOMS: atom_id res chain seq x y z
N MET A 1 -17.85 -46.67 12.29
CA MET A 1 -16.47 -46.18 12.43
C MET A 1 -16.23 -45.12 11.36
N PRO A 2 -16.24 -43.81 11.67
CA PRO A 2 -16.04 -42.78 10.65
C PRO A 2 -14.54 -42.56 10.42
N CYS A 3 -14.06 -42.85 9.21
CA CYS A 3 -12.74 -42.43 8.74
C CYS A 3 -12.78 -40.92 8.48
N LYS A 4 -12.30 -40.13 9.44
CA LYS A 4 -12.03 -38.71 9.26
C LYS A 4 -10.53 -38.54 9.21
N ASN A 5 -10.00 -38.13 8.05
CA ASN A 5 -8.83 -37.24 7.88
C ASN A 5 -8.39 -37.26 6.41
N GLU A 6 -9.31 -36.92 5.50
CA GLU A 6 -8.95 -36.54 4.14
C GLU A 6 -8.48 -35.07 4.20
N ASN A 7 -7.28 -34.78 3.68
CA ASN A 7 -6.63 -33.46 3.58
C ASN A 7 -5.58 -33.10 4.64
N GLN A 8 -4.77 -34.05 5.12
CA GLN A 8 -3.53 -33.68 5.81
C GLN A 8 -2.49 -33.20 4.78
N VAL A 9 -2.15 -31.91 4.84
CA VAL A 9 -1.03 -31.33 4.08
C VAL A 9 0.19 -31.32 4.98
N SER A 10 1.26 -32.00 4.56
CA SER A 10 2.53 -31.98 5.27
C SER A 10 3.51 -31.03 4.59
N MET A 11 4.30 -30.33 5.38
CA MET A 11 5.34 -29.44 4.88
C MET A 11 6.70 -30.09 5.12
N ARG A 12 7.52 -30.20 4.09
CA ARG A 12 8.86 -30.79 4.17
C ARG A 12 9.91 -29.87 3.55
N LEU A 13 11.09 -29.83 4.16
CA LEU A 13 12.26 -29.11 3.65
C LEU A 13 13.02 -30.02 2.68
N VAL A 14 13.13 -29.61 1.43
CA VAL A 14 13.85 -30.36 0.39
C VAL A 14 15.16 -29.63 0.10
N GLU A 15 16.26 -30.38 0.18
CA GLU A 15 17.58 -29.90 -0.21
C GLU A 15 17.91 -30.37 -1.63
N TYR A 16 18.44 -29.48 -2.46
CA TYR A 16 18.89 -29.83 -3.81
C TYR A 16 20.18 -29.09 -4.18
N PRO A 17 21.14 -29.77 -4.82
CA PRO A 17 22.37 -29.13 -5.27
C PRO A 17 22.13 -28.30 -6.54
N ARG A 18 22.66 -27.09 -6.61
CA ARG A 18 22.71 -26.25 -7.81
C ARG A 18 24.02 -25.47 -7.84
N ASN A 19 24.80 -25.63 -8.92
CA ASN A 19 26.09 -24.96 -9.12
C ASN A 19 27.08 -25.15 -7.94
N GLY A 20 27.20 -26.37 -7.42
CA GLY A 20 28.09 -26.69 -6.30
C GLY A 20 27.65 -26.14 -4.93
N ARG A 21 26.46 -25.54 -4.83
CA ARG A 21 25.86 -25.10 -3.57
C ARG A 21 24.60 -25.90 -3.27
N VAL A 22 24.36 -26.21 -2.00
CA VAL A 22 23.11 -26.84 -1.53
C VAL A 22 22.08 -25.75 -1.28
N LEU A 23 20.96 -25.79 -2.00
CA LEU A 23 19.82 -24.92 -1.80
C LEU A 23 18.72 -25.67 -1.05
N ARG A 24 17.94 -24.94 -0.26
CA ARG A 24 16.84 -25.48 0.55
C ARG A 24 15.53 -24.83 0.13
N ARG A 25 14.47 -25.62 -0.04
CA ARG A 25 13.13 -25.12 -0.36
C ARG A 25 12.08 -25.89 0.42
N TRP A 26 11.15 -25.17 1.02
CA TRP A 26 9.94 -25.77 1.61
C TRP A 26 8.98 -26.21 0.52
N THR A 27 8.46 -27.42 0.64
CA THR A 27 7.46 -28.00 -0.27
C THR A 27 6.30 -28.56 0.52
N TYR A 28 5.10 -28.46 -0.04
CA TYR A 28 3.87 -29.01 0.54
C TYR A 28 3.49 -30.28 -0.19
N GLU A 29 3.26 -31.35 0.54
CA GLU A 29 2.82 -32.63 0.01
C GLU A 29 1.45 -32.94 0.61
N ARG A 30 0.44 -33.10 -0.25
CA ARG A 30 -0.89 -33.55 0.18
C ARG A 30 -0.82 -35.06 0.32
N SER A 31 -1.07 -35.56 1.53
CA SER A 31 -1.18 -36.98 1.79
C SER A 31 -2.53 -37.50 1.27
N SER A 32 -2.76 -37.46 -0.05
CA SER A 32 -3.88 -38.18 -0.66
C SER A 32 -3.39 -39.57 -1.07
N GLU A 33 -3.88 -40.56 -0.32
CA GLU A 33 -3.99 -41.98 -0.63
C GLU A 33 -3.09 -42.59 -1.73
N ARG A 34 -2.16 -43.44 -1.26
CA ARG A 34 -1.67 -44.68 -1.91
C ARG A 34 -1.46 -44.62 -3.44
N CYS A 35 -0.27 -44.22 -3.85
CA CYS A 35 0.32 -44.77 -5.07
C CYS A 35 1.35 -45.84 -4.70
N CYS A 36 1.15 -47.01 -5.28
CA CYS A 36 1.88 -48.25 -5.06
C CYS A 36 3.41 -48.10 -5.18
N PRO A 37 4.19 -48.91 -4.45
CA PRO A 37 5.63 -48.96 -4.62
C PRO A 37 5.94 -49.71 -5.91
N MET A 38 6.00 -49.01 -7.04
CA MET A 38 6.65 -49.57 -8.24
C MET A 38 8.15 -49.35 -8.13
N SER A 39 8.83 -50.48 -8.20
CA SER A 39 10.25 -50.72 -8.01
C SER A 39 11.16 -49.70 -8.67
N ARG A 40 12.13 -49.20 -7.88
CA ARG A 40 13.43 -48.78 -8.39
C ARG A 40 14.21 -50.05 -8.75
N ASP A 41 14.47 -50.19 -10.04
CA ASP A 41 15.57 -50.90 -10.73
C ASP A 41 15.04 -51.01 -12.16
N VAL A 42 15.66 -50.44 -13.20
CA VAL A 42 16.91 -50.90 -13.80
C VAL A 42 17.46 -49.74 -14.64
N PHE A 43 18.67 -49.34 -14.29
CA PHE A 43 19.61 -48.66 -15.17
C PHE A 43 20.31 -49.76 -15.97
N SER A 44 20.10 -49.88 -17.30
CA SER A 44 21.05 -50.47 -18.28
C SER A 44 20.39 -50.80 -19.62
N GLN A 45 21.14 -50.51 -20.70
CA GLN A 45 21.01 -50.98 -22.10
C GLN A 45 19.86 -50.36 -22.91
N GLY A 46 20.01 -49.94 -24.16
CA GLY A 46 21.07 -50.14 -25.14
C GLY A 46 20.42 -50.18 -26.53
N LEU A 47 20.85 -49.25 -27.39
CA LEU A 47 20.94 -49.27 -28.87
C LEU A 47 20.00 -50.14 -29.76
N CYS A 48 19.59 -49.48 -30.86
CA CYS A 48 19.25 -49.98 -32.21
C CYS A 48 17.83 -50.52 -32.48
N GLY A 49 17.23 -50.00 -33.55
CA GLY A 49 16.06 -50.59 -34.23
C GLY A 49 15.31 -49.60 -35.12
N GLU A 50 15.67 -49.56 -36.41
CA GLU A 50 14.97 -48.83 -37.46
C GLU A 50 13.56 -49.39 -37.74
N GLY A 51 12.66 -48.49 -38.15
CA GLY A 51 11.54 -48.78 -39.05
C GLY A 51 10.26 -49.31 -38.41
N SER A 52 9.26 -48.43 -38.20
CA SER A 52 7.86 -48.78 -38.47
C SER A 52 6.96 -47.56 -38.40
N THR A 53 6.19 -47.36 -39.47
CA THR A 53 5.13 -46.37 -39.61
C THR A 53 3.98 -46.64 -38.63
N ARG A 54 3.70 -45.70 -37.71
CA ARG A 54 2.33 -45.44 -37.25
C ARG A 54 2.24 -44.15 -36.43
N THR A 55 1.26 -43.36 -36.83
CA THR A 55 0.55 -42.35 -36.06
C THR A 55 0.54 -42.61 -34.56
N GLU A 56 1.14 -41.73 -33.78
CA GLU A 56 0.71 -41.48 -32.40
C GLU A 56 1.16 -40.10 -31.91
N SER A 57 0.20 -39.46 -31.25
CA SER A 57 0.18 -38.10 -30.76
C SER A 57 1.29 -37.86 -29.73
N ALA A 58 2.38 -37.22 -30.16
CA ALA A 58 3.38 -36.67 -29.26
C ALA A 58 2.77 -35.46 -28.52
N ARG A 59 2.13 -35.72 -27.37
CA ARG A 59 1.87 -34.71 -26.35
C ARG A 59 3.22 -34.20 -25.83
N TYR A 60 3.74 -33.16 -26.46
CA TYR A 60 4.77 -32.33 -25.88
C TYR A 60 4.19 -31.67 -24.62
N SER A 61 4.49 -32.29 -23.48
CA SER A 61 4.31 -31.69 -22.15
C SER A 61 5.27 -30.50 -22.05
N TYR A 62 4.82 -29.34 -22.50
CA TYR A 62 5.42 -28.08 -22.13
C TYR A 62 5.35 -27.95 -20.62
N HIS A 63 6.47 -28.16 -19.94
CA HIS A 63 6.65 -27.66 -18.59
C HIS A 63 6.51 -26.13 -18.66
N GLU A 64 5.31 -25.64 -18.34
CA GLU A 64 5.03 -24.23 -18.11
C GLU A 64 6.11 -23.69 -17.16
N ARG A 65 6.95 -22.79 -17.67
CA ARG A 65 7.73 -21.93 -16.80
C ARG A 65 6.73 -21.22 -15.88
N PRO A 66 6.91 -21.26 -14.55
CA PRO A 66 6.05 -20.55 -13.63
C PRO A 66 5.97 -19.09 -14.07
N GLY A 67 4.79 -18.68 -14.54
CA GLY A 67 4.53 -17.32 -14.97
C GLY A 67 4.82 -16.35 -13.84
N ALA A 68 5.21 -15.13 -14.21
CA ALA A 68 5.51 -14.02 -13.29
C ALA A 68 4.29 -13.55 -12.45
N SER A 69 3.18 -14.28 -12.50
CA SER A 69 1.93 -14.09 -11.77
C SER A 69 1.77 -15.06 -10.58
N SER A 70 2.87 -15.67 -10.10
CA SER A 70 2.82 -16.37 -8.82
C SER A 70 2.57 -15.36 -7.68
N PRO A 71 1.63 -15.62 -6.75
CA PRO A 71 1.37 -14.75 -5.59
C PRO A 71 2.66 -14.38 -4.82
N GLN A 72 3.63 -15.28 -4.82
CA GLN A 72 4.92 -15.10 -4.17
C GLN A 72 5.81 -14.01 -4.83
N ALA A 73 5.64 -13.77 -6.14
CA ALA A 73 6.35 -12.70 -6.85
C ALA A 73 5.74 -11.31 -6.58
N HIS A 74 4.45 -11.26 -6.26
CA HIS A 74 3.77 -10.04 -5.83
C HIS A 74 4.23 -9.63 -4.42
N ASP A 75 4.32 -10.59 -3.50
CA ASP A 75 4.80 -10.33 -2.13
C ASP A 75 6.24 -9.79 -2.12
N LEU A 76 7.13 -10.36 -2.94
CA LEU A 76 8.51 -9.87 -3.06
C LEU A 76 8.59 -8.44 -3.63
N LYS A 77 7.68 -8.08 -4.56
CA LYS A 77 7.60 -6.71 -5.08
C LYS A 77 7.10 -5.74 -4.00
N GLN A 78 6.06 -6.10 -3.25
CA GLN A 78 5.56 -5.28 -2.14
C GLN A 78 6.62 -5.09 -1.05
N GLU A 79 7.37 -6.13 -0.69
CA GLU A 79 8.45 -6.03 0.29
C GLU A 79 9.56 -5.06 -0.19
N SER A 80 9.86 -5.05 -1.49
CA SER A 80 10.86 -4.12 -2.06
C SER A 80 10.40 -2.67 -2.02
N ILE A 81 9.10 -2.42 -2.20
CA ILE A 81 8.48 -1.09 -2.12
C ILE A 81 8.52 -0.62 -0.67
N PHE A 82 8.10 -1.47 0.27
CA PHE A 82 8.10 -1.15 1.70
C PHE A 82 9.52 -0.84 2.23
N LYS A 83 10.54 -1.57 1.77
CA LYS A 83 11.94 -1.27 2.10
C LYS A 83 12.41 0.06 1.53
N ARG A 84 11.95 0.45 0.33
CA ARG A 84 12.29 1.72 -0.29
C ARG A 84 11.64 2.90 0.44
N GLU A 85 10.37 2.80 0.79
CA GLU A 85 9.65 3.83 1.56
C GLU A 85 10.24 4.02 2.96
N LYS A 86 10.52 2.92 3.67
CA LYS A 86 11.16 2.98 4.98
C LYS A 86 12.53 3.68 4.92
N LYS A 87 13.30 3.42 3.86
CA LYS A 87 14.59 4.07 3.65
C LYS A 87 14.43 5.57 3.36
N GLN A 88 13.42 5.98 2.59
CA GLN A 88 13.12 7.39 2.33
C GLN A 88 12.72 8.13 3.61
N GLN A 89 11.87 7.53 4.45
CA GLN A 89 11.49 8.15 5.73
C GLN A 89 12.70 8.35 6.67
N GLU A 90 13.61 7.38 6.71
CA GLU A 90 14.83 7.50 7.52
C GLU A 90 15.77 8.59 7.00
N GLU A 91 15.87 8.75 5.67
CA GLU A 91 16.64 9.80 5.02
C GLU A 91 16.05 11.19 5.28
N GLU A 92 14.73 11.35 5.16
CA GLU A 92 14.02 12.60 5.46
C GLU A 92 14.15 13.00 6.93
N ALA A 93 13.99 12.04 7.86
CA ALA A 93 14.19 12.28 9.29
C ALA A 93 15.64 12.64 9.63
N ALA A 94 16.62 12.10 8.90
CA ALA A 94 18.02 12.47 9.05
C ALA A 94 18.31 13.88 8.53
N GLU A 95 17.68 14.28 7.43
CA GLU A 95 17.80 15.63 6.87
C GLU A 95 17.15 16.68 7.80
N GLU A 96 15.97 16.40 8.35
CA GLU A 96 15.30 17.28 9.31
C GLU A 96 16.19 17.55 10.54
N ARG A 97 16.78 16.50 11.12
CA ARG A 97 17.74 16.63 12.23
C ARG A 97 18.95 17.49 11.87
N GLN A 98 19.45 17.41 10.64
CA GLN A 98 20.56 18.29 10.22
C GLN A 98 20.13 19.76 10.08
N THR A 99 18.91 20.03 9.62
CA THR A 99 18.40 21.40 9.50
C THR A 99 18.15 22.04 10.87
N GLU A 100 17.68 21.27 11.84
CA GLU A 100 17.43 21.75 13.21
C GLU A 100 18.74 22.11 13.94
N VAL A 101 19.78 21.28 13.80
CA VAL A 101 21.13 21.60 14.34
C VAL A 101 21.70 22.89 13.71
N LYS A 102 21.45 23.14 12.42
CA LYS A 102 21.87 24.38 11.74
C LYS A 102 21.09 25.61 12.25
N ARG A 103 19.81 25.46 12.61
CA ARG A 103 18.99 26.54 13.18
C ARG A 103 19.45 26.90 14.59
N GLN A 104 19.73 25.92 15.44
CA GLN A 104 20.22 26.17 16.81
C GLN A 104 21.58 26.88 16.83
N ARG A 105 22.45 26.62 15.84
CA ARG A 105 23.76 27.32 15.73
C ARG A 105 23.66 28.76 15.22
N LYS A 106 22.55 29.18 14.59
CA LYS A 106 22.38 30.55 14.06
C LYS A 106 21.59 31.50 14.97
N GLY A 107 21.00 31.02 16.07
CA GLY A 107 20.11 31.80 16.94
C GLY A 107 20.74 32.59 18.09
N SER A 108 22.06 32.53 18.30
CA SER A 108 22.71 33.06 19.52
C SER A 108 23.43 34.40 19.34
N LYS A 109 22.86 35.37 18.59
CA LYS A 109 23.55 36.67 18.42
C LYS A 109 22.66 37.89 18.16
N TYR A 110 21.79 38.24 19.12
CA TYR A 110 21.26 39.59 19.39
C TYR A 110 20.66 39.49 20.82
N ASP A 111 21.32 39.78 21.94
CA ASP A 111 22.02 40.98 22.44
C ASP A 111 21.20 42.27 22.42
N ASN A 112 20.61 42.53 23.60
CA ASN A 112 20.36 43.79 24.29
C ASN A 112 19.66 44.97 23.61
N GLY A 113 18.57 45.39 24.27
CA GLY A 113 18.14 46.79 24.34
C GLY A 113 16.67 46.97 23.98
N ASP A 114 15.81 47.18 24.99
CA ASP A 114 15.15 48.48 25.19
C ASP A 114 14.19 48.38 26.40
N SER A 115 14.77 48.61 27.59
CA SER A 115 14.03 48.99 28.79
C SER A 115 13.78 50.49 28.70
N ASP A 116 12.60 50.93 29.15
CA ASP A 116 12.23 52.31 29.49
C ASP A 116 11.28 53.02 28.52
N ARG A 117 9.98 52.74 28.66
CA ARG A 117 8.96 53.74 28.31
C ARG A 117 7.68 53.65 29.12
N TRP A 118 7.80 53.78 30.43
CA TRP A 118 6.68 54.11 31.32
C TRP A 118 6.97 55.43 32.03
N LYS A 119 6.30 56.52 31.60
CA LYS A 119 5.98 57.68 32.47
C LYS A 119 5.09 58.71 31.76
N ALA A 120 4.17 59.24 32.58
CA ALA A 120 3.24 60.37 32.41
C ALA A 120 2.02 60.08 31.50
N THR A 121 0.77 60.36 31.93
CA THR A 121 0.31 61.62 32.53
C THR A 121 -0.96 61.42 33.37
N ILE A 122 -1.00 62.10 34.53
CA ILE A 122 -2.13 62.21 35.45
C ILE A 122 -2.93 63.49 35.16
N GLN A 123 -4.24 63.44 35.48
CA GLN A 123 -5.13 64.52 36.00
C GLN A 123 -6.19 65.19 35.10
N MET A 124 -7.26 65.58 35.81
CA MET A 124 -8.51 66.29 35.45
C MET A 124 -9.65 65.32 35.10
N GLY A 125 -10.73 65.11 35.86
CA GLY A 125 -11.38 65.91 36.90
C GLY A 125 -12.83 66.17 36.46
N SER A 126 -13.84 65.69 37.21
CA SER A 126 -15.19 66.31 37.30
C SER A 126 -16.14 65.41 38.08
N ALA A 127 -16.96 66.03 38.90
CA ALA A 127 -17.87 65.46 39.86
C ALA A 127 -19.06 64.75 39.20
N GLU A 128 -19.34 63.51 39.64
CA GLU A 128 -20.68 62.93 39.46
C GLU A 128 -21.02 62.04 40.66
N ARG A 129 -21.64 62.67 41.67
CA ARG A 129 -22.37 61.98 42.73
C ARG A 129 -23.56 61.26 42.11
N ARG A 130 -23.46 59.96 41.85
CA ARG A 130 -24.62 59.05 41.87
C ARG A 130 -24.25 57.73 42.53
N LYS A 131 -25.06 57.38 43.54
CA LYS A 131 -25.03 56.18 44.37
C LYS A 131 -24.75 54.94 43.50
N ARG A 132 -23.53 54.41 43.54
CA ARG A 132 -23.23 53.06 43.07
C ARG A 132 -23.18 52.15 44.28
N SER A 133 -24.06 51.17 44.28
CA SER A 133 -24.02 49.99 45.14
C SER A 133 -22.58 49.48 45.23
N LYS A 134 -22.13 49.15 46.44
CA LYS A 134 -20.88 48.43 46.68
C LYS A 134 -21.00 47.06 46.02
N GLU A 135 -20.66 46.98 44.76
CA GLU A 135 -20.38 45.73 44.06
C GLU A 135 -18.98 45.29 44.52
N PRO A 136 -18.80 44.05 45.03
CA PRO A 136 -17.49 43.60 45.50
C PRO A 136 -16.59 43.43 44.29
N SER A 137 -15.82 44.47 43.95
CA SER A 137 -14.77 44.45 42.92
C SER A 137 -13.52 43.74 43.44
N ASP A 138 -13.69 42.51 43.93
CA ASP A 138 -12.56 41.64 44.29
C ASP A 138 -12.82 40.25 43.69
N LEU A 139 -12.92 40.23 42.37
CA LEU A 139 -12.61 39.01 41.62
C LEU A 139 -11.09 38.88 41.67
N GLN A 140 -10.57 38.39 42.79
CA GLN A 140 -9.22 37.82 42.86
C GLN A 140 -9.20 36.62 41.91
N ILE A 141 -8.93 36.90 40.64
CA ILE A 141 -8.64 35.88 39.65
C ILE A 141 -7.34 35.28 40.10
N ASN A 142 -7.40 34.05 40.62
CA ASN A 142 -6.22 33.27 40.93
C ASN A 142 -5.52 32.96 39.60
N GLU A 143 -4.61 33.82 39.17
CA GLU A 143 -3.89 33.74 37.90
C GLU A 143 -3.25 32.35 37.72
N GLY A 144 -2.71 31.77 38.80
CA GLY A 144 -2.17 30.42 38.79
C GLY A 144 -3.21 29.31 38.54
N ALA A 145 -4.45 29.48 39.02
CA ALA A 145 -5.54 28.56 38.73
C ALA A 145 -6.01 28.69 37.28
N ALA A 146 -6.14 29.92 36.78
CA ALA A 146 -6.49 30.19 35.38
C ALA A 146 -5.45 29.64 34.41
N LEU A 147 -4.15 29.82 34.69
CA LEU A 147 -3.06 29.25 33.88
C LEU A 147 -3.08 27.72 33.88
N LYS A 148 -3.41 27.10 35.02
CA LYS A 148 -3.54 25.64 35.11
C LYS A 148 -4.72 25.12 34.30
N GLU A 149 -5.87 25.80 34.33
CA GLU A 149 -7.02 25.44 33.48
C GLU A 149 -6.72 25.63 32.00
N MET A 150 -6.07 26.73 31.62
CA MET A 150 -5.63 26.96 30.24
C MET A 150 -4.65 25.88 29.77
N SER A 151 -3.67 25.51 30.59
CA SER A 151 -2.73 24.44 30.27
C SER A 151 -3.45 23.10 30.06
N LYS A 152 -4.49 22.81 30.86
CA LYS A 152 -5.29 21.60 30.71
C LYS A 152 -6.10 21.61 29.42
N LEU A 153 -6.70 22.75 29.06
CA LEU A 153 -7.42 22.90 27.79
C LEU A 153 -6.51 22.70 26.57
N TYR A 154 -5.27 23.19 26.63
CA TYR A 154 -4.29 22.94 25.56
C TYR A 154 -3.93 21.46 25.45
N GLN A 155 -3.75 20.76 26.57
CA GLN A 155 -3.49 19.32 26.57
C GLN A 155 -4.67 18.53 25.99
N ASP A 156 -5.89 18.82 26.44
CA ASP A 156 -7.11 18.19 25.93
C ASP A 156 -7.30 18.45 24.42
N LEU A 157 -6.94 19.65 23.95
CA LEU A 157 -7.01 20.00 22.53
C LEU A 157 -6.00 19.20 21.71
N LEU A 158 -4.76 19.10 22.17
CA LEU A 158 -3.72 18.29 21.51
C LEU A 158 -4.10 16.82 21.45
N GLU A 159 -4.65 16.28 22.54
CA GLU A 159 -5.13 14.90 22.58
C GLU A 159 -6.28 14.67 21.58
N ARG A 160 -7.21 15.62 21.45
CA ARG A 160 -8.29 15.54 20.45
C ARG A 160 -7.77 15.57 19.02
N PHE A 161 -6.75 16.38 18.75
CA PHE A 161 -6.11 16.42 17.43
C PHE A 161 -5.42 15.11 17.09
N GLU A 162 -4.69 14.52 18.04
CA GLU A 162 -4.04 13.22 17.83
C GLU A 162 -5.06 12.10 17.60
N ASN A 163 -6.14 12.08 18.38
CA ASN A 163 -7.24 11.14 18.18
C ASN A 163 -7.93 11.30 16.82
N LEU A 164 -8.12 12.54 16.35
CA LEU A 164 -8.71 12.81 15.04
C LEU A 164 -7.80 12.34 13.92
N LYS A 165 -6.50 12.61 14.03
CA LYS A 165 -5.47 12.16 13.10
C LYS A 165 -5.44 10.63 13.03
N GLN A 166 -5.39 9.94 14.17
CA GLN A 166 -5.42 8.47 14.20
C GLN A 166 -6.70 7.90 13.59
N LYS A 167 -7.87 8.52 13.82
CA LYS A 167 -9.12 8.10 13.17
C LYS A 167 -9.06 8.28 11.66
N GLN A 168 -8.52 9.40 11.18
CA GLN A 168 -8.34 9.65 9.76
C GLN A 168 -7.35 8.65 9.15
N GLU A 169 -6.22 8.39 9.79
CA GLU A 169 -5.22 7.42 9.33
C GLU A 169 -5.80 6.00 9.34
N THR A 170 -6.58 5.63 10.36
CA THR A 170 -7.26 4.33 10.41
C THR A 170 -8.30 4.22 9.29
N GLN A 171 -9.03 5.30 9.00
CA GLN A 171 -9.98 5.33 7.89
C GLN A 171 -9.27 5.22 6.54
N VAL A 172 -8.16 5.93 6.33
CA VAL A 172 -7.35 5.85 5.11
C VAL A 172 -6.70 4.47 4.98
N ALA A 173 -6.25 3.85 6.07
CA ALA A 173 -5.66 2.51 6.06
C ALA A 173 -6.68 1.40 5.83
N THR A 174 -7.95 1.61 6.24
CA THR A 174 -9.04 0.63 6.05
C THR A 174 -9.75 0.78 4.70
N GLU A 175 -9.72 1.98 4.10
CA GLU A 175 -10.23 2.21 2.75
C GLU A 175 -9.15 1.90 1.72
N SER A 176 -9.28 0.77 1.02
CA SER A 176 -8.50 0.51 -0.20
C SER A 176 -8.62 1.71 -1.15
N ASP A 177 -7.51 2.15 -1.76
CA ASP A 177 -7.50 3.27 -2.72
C ASP A 177 -8.58 3.11 -3.81
N ARG A 178 -8.96 1.88 -4.15
CA ARG A 178 -10.06 1.54 -5.06
C ARG A 178 -11.42 2.06 -4.58
N THR A 179 -11.81 1.85 -3.32
CA THR A 179 -13.09 2.32 -2.78
C THR A 179 -13.10 3.84 -2.57
N ARG A 180 -11.94 4.45 -2.34
CA ARG A 180 -11.78 5.91 -2.27
C ARG A 180 -11.95 6.56 -3.64
N LEU A 181 -11.31 6.00 -4.67
CA LEU A 181 -11.45 6.44 -6.06
C LEU A 181 -12.89 6.29 -6.55
N ARG A 182 -13.59 5.19 -6.22
CA ARG A 182 -15.00 5.02 -6.54
C ARG A 182 -15.88 6.12 -5.94
N ARG A 183 -15.73 6.41 -4.65
CA ARG A 183 -16.51 7.46 -3.98
C ARG A 183 -16.21 8.86 -4.51
N LEU A 184 -14.97 9.12 -4.92
CA LEU A 184 -14.60 10.38 -5.57
C LEU A 184 -15.21 10.46 -6.98
N ALA A 185 -15.13 9.38 -7.77
CA ALA A 185 -15.73 9.30 -9.10
C ALA A 185 -17.26 9.37 -9.07
N GLU A 186 -17.92 8.81 -8.06
CA GLU A 186 -19.38 8.90 -7.89
C GLU A 186 -19.85 10.31 -7.48
N LYS A 187 -18.99 11.08 -6.80
CA LYS A 187 -19.32 12.44 -6.35
C LYS A 187 -18.98 13.51 -7.39
N ASP A 188 -18.14 13.18 -8.37
CA ASP A 188 -17.68 14.09 -9.40
C ASP A 188 -18.10 13.60 -10.79
N ASP A 189 -19.19 14.20 -11.30
CA ASP A 189 -19.73 13.91 -12.63
C ASP A 189 -18.69 14.03 -13.75
N SER A 190 -17.68 14.90 -13.59
CA SER A 190 -16.61 15.08 -14.56
C SER A 190 -15.70 13.85 -14.61
N VAL A 191 -15.33 13.33 -13.43
CA VAL A 191 -14.49 12.12 -13.31
C VAL A 191 -15.24 10.89 -13.82
N TYR A 192 -16.52 10.77 -13.49
CA TYR A 192 -17.36 9.69 -14.00
C TYR A 192 -17.48 9.72 -15.53
N LYS A 193 -17.66 10.91 -16.12
CA LYS A 193 -17.71 11.09 -17.57
C LYS A 193 -16.38 10.72 -18.23
N MET A 194 -15.26 11.18 -17.69
CA MET A 194 -13.93 10.80 -18.19
C MET A 194 -13.67 9.30 -18.10
N LEU A 195 -14.07 8.65 -17.00
CA LEU A 195 -13.93 7.19 -16.85
C LEU A 195 -14.76 6.43 -17.89
N LYS A 196 -15.99 6.87 -18.13
CA LYS A 196 -16.84 6.30 -19.20
C LYS A 196 -16.26 6.49 -20.59
N GLU A 197 -15.74 7.68 -20.89
CA GLU A 197 -15.07 7.96 -22.17
C GLU A 197 -13.81 7.11 -22.36
N LEU A 198 -13.02 6.90 -21.30
CA LEU A 198 -11.87 6.02 -21.32
C LEU A 198 -12.27 4.56 -21.60
N ILE A 199 -13.28 4.03 -20.90
CA ILE A 199 -13.80 2.67 -21.12
C ILE A 199 -14.27 2.51 -22.58
N ALA A 200 -15.02 3.47 -23.11
CA ALA A 200 -15.48 3.44 -24.50
C ALA A 200 -14.30 3.43 -25.49
N THR A 201 -13.26 4.24 -25.21
CA THR A 201 -12.06 4.31 -26.05
C THR A 201 -11.29 2.99 -26.04
N VAL A 202 -11.09 2.38 -24.87
CA VAL A 202 -10.40 1.08 -24.74
C VAL A 202 -11.18 -0.02 -25.46
N LYS A 203 -12.52 -0.01 -25.37
CA LYS A 203 -13.37 -0.96 -26.13
C LYS A 203 -13.20 -0.82 -27.64
N ASN A 204 -13.23 0.42 -28.16
CA ASN A 204 -13.02 0.66 -29.58
C ASN A 204 -11.65 0.17 -30.03
N VAL A 205 -10.59 0.47 -29.26
CA VAL A 205 -9.23 -0.01 -29.55
C VAL A 205 -9.14 -1.53 -29.51
N ALA A 206 -9.87 -2.19 -28.60
CA ALA A 206 -9.91 -3.65 -28.54
C ALA A 206 -10.61 -4.27 -29.76
N GLU A 207 -11.70 -3.66 -30.24
CA GLU A 207 -12.38 -4.10 -31.47
C GLU A 207 -11.53 -3.86 -32.72
N ASP A 208 -10.83 -2.72 -32.80
CA ASP A 208 -9.86 -2.44 -33.86
C ASP A 208 -8.72 -3.47 -33.82
N PHE A 209 -8.22 -3.80 -32.63
CA PHE A 209 -7.20 -4.83 -32.44
C PHE A 209 -7.70 -6.21 -32.92
N LYS A 210 -8.93 -6.61 -32.55
CA LYS A 210 -9.55 -7.87 -33.01
C LYS A 210 -9.65 -7.90 -34.54
N THR A 211 -10.09 -6.79 -35.14
CA THR A 211 -10.18 -6.66 -36.60
C THR A 211 -8.81 -6.78 -37.26
N CYS A 212 -7.79 -6.09 -36.74
CA CYS A 212 -6.42 -6.17 -37.23
C CYS A 212 -5.83 -7.59 -37.07
N ALA A 213 -6.06 -8.23 -35.93
CA ALA A 213 -5.63 -9.60 -35.67
C ALA A 213 -6.26 -10.59 -36.65
N MET A 214 -7.56 -10.46 -36.92
CA MET A 214 -8.28 -11.27 -37.90
C MET A 214 -7.71 -11.09 -39.32
N LEU A 215 -7.47 -9.84 -39.74
CA LEU A 215 -6.90 -9.54 -41.07
C LEU A 215 -5.45 -10.03 -41.20
N ALA A 216 -4.66 -9.95 -40.13
CA ALA A 216 -3.28 -10.40 -40.10
C ALA A 216 -3.15 -11.94 -40.06
N GLY A 217 -4.20 -12.65 -39.63
CA GLY A 217 -4.23 -14.11 -39.55
C GLY A 217 -3.06 -14.68 -38.73
N SER A 218 -2.35 -15.67 -39.27
CA SER A 218 -1.23 -16.33 -38.59
C SER A 218 0.04 -15.47 -38.44
N SER A 219 0.08 -14.26 -39.01
CA SER A 219 1.25 -13.38 -38.94
C SER A 219 1.39 -12.69 -37.57
N MET A 220 0.28 -12.48 -36.84
CA MET A 220 0.29 -11.95 -35.47
C MET A 220 0.40 -13.07 -34.44
N LYS A 221 1.65 -13.45 -34.12
CA LYS A 221 1.93 -14.40 -33.05
C LYS A 221 1.40 -13.84 -31.73
N ARG A 222 0.59 -14.63 -31.01
CA ARG A 222 -0.04 -14.30 -29.71
C ARG A 222 -1.22 -13.32 -29.75
N ALA A 223 -1.86 -13.10 -30.90
CA ALA A 223 -3.08 -12.29 -30.98
C ALA A 223 -4.15 -12.69 -29.92
N GLU A 224 -4.42 -13.98 -29.78
CA GLU A 224 -5.37 -14.52 -28.79
C GLU A 224 -5.00 -14.22 -27.32
N HIS A 225 -3.71 -14.03 -27.02
CA HIS A 225 -3.28 -13.68 -25.67
C HIS A 225 -3.53 -12.21 -25.39
N HIS A 226 -3.20 -11.34 -26.34
CA HIS A 226 -3.43 -9.91 -26.23
C HIS A 226 -4.91 -9.56 -26.23
N GLU A 227 -5.74 -10.30 -26.97
CA GLU A 227 -7.20 -10.17 -26.92
C GLU A 227 -7.72 -10.46 -25.50
N ARG A 228 -7.28 -11.57 -24.89
CA ARG A 228 -7.64 -11.91 -23.50
C ARG A 228 -7.16 -10.87 -22.48
N ASP A 229 -5.97 -10.30 -22.68
CA ASP A 229 -5.45 -9.26 -21.79
C ASP A 229 -6.29 -7.97 -21.91
N LEU A 230 -6.70 -7.60 -23.13
CA LEU A 230 -7.58 -6.45 -23.36
C LEU A 230 -8.97 -6.66 -22.76
N ASP A 231 -9.56 -7.86 -22.93
CA ASP A 231 -10.84 -8.21 -22.30
C ASP A 231 -10.74 -8.17 -20.77
N HIS A 232 -9.62 -8.62 -20.19
CA HIS A 232 -9.37 -8.51 -18.75
C HIS A 232 -9.28 -7.06 -18.28
N ILE A 233 -8.55 -6.20 -19.00
CA ILE A 233 -8.44 -4.77 -18.69
C ILE A 233 -9.83 -4.11 -18.76
N ILE A 234 -10.64 -4.43 -19.77
CA ILE A 234 -12.01 -3.90 -19.89
C ILE A 234 -12.86 -4.34 -18.70
N LEU A 235 -12.82 -5.62 -18.32
CA LEU A 235 -13.54 -6.11 -17.14
C LEU A 235 -13.08 -5.43 -15.84
N GLU A 236 -11.78 -5.23 -15.67
CA GLU A 236 -11.25 -4.50 -14.51
C GLU A 236 -11.76 -3.05 -14.47
N LEU A 237 -11.75 -2.36 -15.60
CA LEU A 237 -12.24 -0.98 -15.72
C LEU A 237 -13.76 -0.86 -15.52
N GLU A 238 -14.55 -1.81 -16.02
CA GLU A 238 -16.00 -1.84 -15.80
C GLU A 238 -16.39 -2.18 -14.36
N SER A 239 -15.53 -2.93 -13.67
CA SER A 239 -15.71 -3.27 -12.25
C SER A 239 -15.21 -2.19 -11.28
N ALA A 240 -14.53 -1.15 -11.79
CA ALA A 240 -13.96 -0.05 -11.00
C ALA A 240 -15.07 0.85 -10.47
#